data_AF-A0A7Z8E1I7-F1
#
_entry.id   AF-A0A7Z8E1I7-F1
#
_cell.length_a   1.000
_cell.length_b   1.000
_cell.length_c   1.000
_cell.angle_alpha   90.00
_cell.angle_beta   90.00
_cell.angle_gamma   90.00
#
_symmetry.space_group_name_H-M   'P 1'
#
loop_
_entity.id
_entity.type
_entity.pdbx_description
1 polymer ?
#
loop_
_entity_poly.entity_id
_entity_poly.type
_entity_poly.pdbx_seq_one_letter_code
_entity_poly.pdbx_strand_id
1 'polypeptide(L)'
;MKSYLSYYNDQFDNLTIINDKVQEIFTQCDVDDTDLKYHVCTCDDEKEWREYDYLFLTFGTFSYHDPYDLKGTKGYIQTPYPTYHTLDNVKDSDRIVIIGTGLASLDAVRYVAAHHPSLPITMTSRSAALPSVRGKMTKIQFTHL
;
A
#
# COMPACT_ATOMS: atom_id res chain seq x y z
N MET A 1 2.61 10.68 8.11
CA MET A 1 3.94 10.31 7.59
C MET A 1 4.59 11.47 6.83
N LYS A 2 3.91 12.11 5.87
CA LYS A 2 4.43 13.30 5.15
C LYS A 2 4.96 14.41 6.06
N SER A 3 4.25 14.72 7.15
CA SER A 3 4.61 15.78 8.11
C SER A 3 5.91 15.54 8.89
N TYR A 4 6.28 14.27 9.13
CA TYR A 4 7.53 13.94 9.83
C TYR A 4 8.71 13.88 8.87
N LEU A 5 8.48 13.44 7.63
CA LEU A 5 9.55 13.40 6.63
C LEU A 5 10.00 14.82 6.23
N SER A 6 9.06 15.77 6.10
CA SER A 6 9.39 17.18 5.88
C SER A 6 10.21 17.78 7.02
N TYR A 7 9.87 17.44 8.27
CA TYR A 7 10.62 17.89 9.45
C TYR A 7 12.10 17.46 9.38
N TYR A 8 12.38 16.23 8.95
CA TYR A 8 13.76 15.76 8.81
C TYR A 8 14.47 16.39 7.60
N ASN A 9 13.76 16.59 6.49
CA ASN A 9 14.32 17.23 5.31
C ASN A 9 14.80 18.66 5.59
N ASP A 10 14.09 19.39 6.44
CA ASP A 10 14.45 20.76 6.80
C ASP A 10 15.61 20.83 7.82
N GLN A 11 15.93 19.71 8.49
CA GLN A 11 16.99 19.66 9.51
C GLN A 11 18.32 19.08 9.01
N PHE A 12 18.30 18.34 7.92
CA PHE A 12 19.46 17.58 7.45
C PHE A 12 19.74 17.87 5.98
N ASP A 13 20.81 18.62 5.72
CA ASP A 13 21.23 19.00 4.35
C ASP A 13 21.69 17.80 3.51
N ASN A 14 22.00 16.67 4.15
CA ASN A 14 22.44 15.43 3.51
C ASN A 14 21.29 14.44 3.24
N LEU A 15 20.03 14.83 3.47
CA LEU A 15 18.86 14.01 3.18
C LEU A 15 18.24 14.46 1.86
N THR A 16 18.01 13.51 0.94
CA THR A 16 17.29 13.77 -0.31
C THR A 16 15.98 13.00 -0.33
N ILE A 17 14.86 13.70 -0.55
CA ILE A 17 13.57 13.08 -0.79
C ILE A 17 13.30 13.03 -2.29
N ILE A 18 13.16 11.83 -2.82
CA ILE A 18 12.77 11.60 -4.21
C ILE A 18 11.29 11.22 -4.23
N ASN A 19 10.44 12.09 -4.78
CA ASN A 19 9.01 11.81 -4.99
C ASN A 19 8.70 11.39 -6.43
N ASP A 20 9.67 11.55 -7.33
CA ASP A 20 9.55 11.18 -8.73
C ASP A 20 9.66 9.67 -8.91
N LYS A 21 9.13 9.18 -10.04
CA LYS A 21 9.23 7.76 -10.39
C LYS A 21 10.70 7.40 -10.61
N VAL A 22 11.23 6.57 -9.74
CA VAL A 22 12.53 5.92 -9.93
C VAL A 22 12.39 4.85 -11.01
N GLN A 23 13.22 4.93 -12.04
CA GLN A 23 13.25 3.96 -13.13
C GLN A 23 14.11 2.75 -12.75
N GLU A 24 15.26 3.00 -12.13
CA GLU A 24 16.25 1.98 -11.80
C GLU A 24 17.04 2.36 -10.54
N ILE A 25 17.47 1.33 -9.80
CA ILE A 25 18.40 1.42 -8.68
C ILE A 25 19.42 0.32 -8.87
N PHE A 26 20.71 0.67 -8.85
CA PHE A 26 21.78 -0.31 -8.93
C PHE A 26 22.94 0.06 -8.01
N THR A 27 23.84 -0.90 -7.84
CA THR A 27 25.07 -0.77 -7.04
C THR A 27 26.25 -1.10 -7.94
N GLN A 28 27.32 -0.32 -7.87
CA GLN A 28 28.56 -0.61 -8.58
C GLN A 28 29.69 -0.73 -7.55
N CYS A 29 30.10 -1.96 -7.28
CA CYS A 29 31.22 -2.25 -6.38
C CYS A 29 32.08 -3.35 -6.99
N ASP A 30 33.39 -3.20 -6.86
CA ASP A 30 34.33 -4.26 -7.17
C ASP A 30 34.16 -5.43 -6.19
N VAL A 31 34.54 -6.64 -6.62
CA VAL A 31 34.60 -7.80 -5.73
C VAL A 31 35.60 -7.46 -4.61
N ASP A 32 35.15 -7.56 -3.35
CA ASP A 32 35.85 -7.21 -2.11
C ASP A 32 35.75 -5.75 -1.63
N ASP A 33 35.04 -4.88 -2.35
CA ASP A 33 34.72 -3.55 -1.84
C ASP A 33 33.58 -3.60 -0.79
N THR A 34 33.79 -2.94 0.34
CA THR A 34 32.82 -2.83 1.43
C THR A 34 32.06 -1.51 1.42
N ASP A 35 32.51 -0.51 0.66
CA ASP A 35 31.85 0.79 0.57
C ASP A 35 30.76 0.76 -0.53
N LEU A 36 29.60 0.21 -0.18
CA LEU A 36 28.46 0.05 -1.08
C LEU A 36 27.79 1.40 -1.35
N LYS A 37 27.79 1.86 -2.61
CA LYS A 37 27.02 3.02 -3.07
C LYS A 37 25.80 2.59 -3.87
N TYR A 38 24.70 3.33 -3.70
CA TYR A 38 23.48 3.17 -4.47
C TYR A 38 23.33 4.29 -5.49
N HIS A 39 23.19 3.94 -6.76
CA HIS A 39 22.85 4.87 -7.83
C HIS A 39 21.34 4.84 -8.05
N VAL A 40 20.70 6.01 -8.03
CA VAL A 40 19.26 6.14 -8.23
C VAL A 40 18.99 6.94 -9.50
N CYS A 41 18.29 6.32 -10.44
CA CYS A 41 18.00 6.86 -11.76
C CYS A 41 16.52 7.27 -11.83
N THR A 42 16.25 8.56 -11.92
CA THR A 42 14.88 9.10 -12.08
C THR A 42 14.53 9.40 -13.53
N CYS A 43 15.51 9.40 -14.43
CA CYS A 43 15.35 9.59 -15.86
C CYS A 43 16.49 8.97 -16.65
N ASP A 44 16.33 8.94 -17.98
CA ASP A 44 17.29 8.35 -18.92
C ASP A 44 18.59 9.17 -19.05
N ASP A 45 18.62 10.42 -18.57
CA ASP A 45 19.84 11.24 -18.55
C ASP A 45 20.73 10.86 -17.36
N GLU A 46 21.86 10.21 -17.65
CA GLU A 46 22.87 9.80 -16.67
C GLU A 46 23.40 10.95 -15.80
N LYS A 47 23.34 12.20 -16.29
CA LYS A 47 23.80 13.37 -15.52
C LYS A 47 22.92 13.71 -14.33
N GLU A 48 21.67 13.26 -14.34
CA GLU A 48 20.71 13.47 -13.26
C GLU A 48 20.73 12.32 -12.25
N TRP A 49 21.55 11.29 -12.48
CA TRP A 49 21.68 10.17 -11.56
C TRP A 49 22.46 10.61 -10.32
N ARG A 50 22.02 10.13 -9.16
CA ARG A 50 22.60 10.51 -7.89
C ARG A 50 23.03 9.27 -7.10
N GLU A 51 24.13 9.43 -6.39
CA GLU A 51 24.71 8.42 -5.52
C GLU A 51 24.33 8.66 -4.06
N TYR A 52 24.07 7.57 -3.33
CA TYR A 52 23.70 7.59 -1.92
C TYR A 52 24.38 6.46 -1.16
N ASP A 53 24.79 6.75 0.07
CA ASP A 53 25.30 5.75 1.01
C ASP A 53 24.17 4.85 1.57
N TYR A 54 22.98 5.43 1.74
CA TYR A 54 21.82 4.75 2.31
C TYR A 54 20.57 5.07 1.51
N LEU A 55 19.74 4.06 1.27
CA LEU A 55 18.48 4.20 0.56
C LEU A 55 17.33 3.63 1.40
N PHE A 56 16.32 4.46 1.66
CA PHE A 56 15.09 4.06 2.35
C PHE A 56 13.92 4.04 1.37
N LEU A 57 13.43 2.84 1.05
CA LEU A 57 12.33 2.65 0.12
C LEU A 57 10.98 2.78 0.84
N THR A 58 10.32 3.94 0.68
CA THR A 58 9.07 4.29 1.40
C THR A 58 7.84 4.33 0.50
N PHE A 59 7.80 3.55 -0.59
CA PHE A 59 6.68 3.54 -1.54
C PHE A 59 5.48 2.68 -1.10
N GLY A 60 5.53 2.09 0.09
CA GLY A 60 4.45 1.26 0.64
C GLY A 60 4.35 -0.10 -0.03
N THR A 61 3.14 -0.65 -0.10
CA THR A 61 2.88 -1.95 -0.72
C THR A 61 2.66 -1.82 -2.21
N PHE A 62 3.20 -2.76 -3.00
CA PHE A 62 2.85 -2.88 -4.42
C PHE A 62 1.35 -3.13 -4.62
N SER A 63 0.87 -2.84 -5.84
CA SER A 63 -0.49 -3.18 -6.27
C SER A 63 -0.81 -4.64 -5.95
N TYR A 64 -2.04 -4.90 -5.49
CA TYR A 64 -2.50 -6.26 -5.25
C TYR A 64 -2.34 -7.10 -6.53
N HIS A 65 -1.74 -8.28 -6.36
CA HIS A 65 -1.70 -9.28 -7.42
C HIS A 65 -3.12 -9.62 -7.87
N ASP A 66 -3.28 -9.85 -9.16
CA ASP A 66 -4.52 -10.31 -9.77
C ASP A 66 -4.37 -11.76 -10.23
N PRO A 67 -4.32 -12.74 -9.30
CA PRO A 67 -4.07 -14.14 -9.63
C PRO A 67 -5.21 -14.80 -10.41
N TYR A 68 -6.31 -14.07 -10.63
CA TYR A 68 -7.51 -14.53 -11.33
C TYR A 68 -7.75 -13.78 -12.64
N ASP A 69 -6.83 -12.90 -13.05
CA ASP A 69 -6.93 -12.07 -14.26
C ASP A 69 -8.26 -11.32 -14.39
N LEU A 70 -8.80 -10.83 -13.27
CA LEU A 70 -10.10 -10.14 -13.24
C LEU A 70 -10.01 -8.67 -13.63
N LYS A 71 -8.81 -8.08 -13.61
CA LYS A 71 -8.58 -6.68 -13.95
C LYS A 71 -9.07 -6.39 -15.37
N GLY A 72 -9.90 -5.36 -15.50
CA GLY A 72 -10.55 -4.98 -16.77
C GLY A 72 -11.87 -5.70 -17.03
N THR A 73 -12.23 -6.72 -16.24
CA THR A 73 -13.54 -7.35 -16.32
C THR A 73 -14.62 -6.38 -15.86
N LYS A 74 -15.70 -6.25 -16.63
CA LYS A 74 -16.82 -5.37 -16.30
C LYS A 74 -17.41 -5.72 -14.92
N GLY A 75 -17.48 -4.74 -14.04
CA GLY A 75 -18.01 -4.91 -12.67
C GLY A 75 -17.00 -5.44 -11.66
N TYR A 76 -15.79 -5.81 -12.07
CA TYR A 76 -14.71 -6.12 -11.13
C TYR A 76 -14.13 -4.84 -10.54
N ILE A 77 -13.99 -4.83 -9.22
CA ILE A 77 -13.40 -3.73 -8.44
C ILE A 77 -12.11 -4.28 -7.82
N GLN A 78 -10.96 -3.80 -8.29
CA GLN A 78 -9.65 -4.32 -7.86
C GLN A 78 -9.33 -4.03 -6.39
N THR A 79 -9.69 -2.83 -5.92
CA THR A 79 -9.44 -2.40 -4.54
C THR A 79 -10.69 -1.76 -3.98
N PRO A 80 -11.12 -2.09 -2.75
CA PRO A 80 -12.24 -1.40 -2.10
C PRO A 80 -11.82 -0.06 -1.51
N TYR A 81 -10.60 0.44 -1.79
CA TYR A 81 -10.10 1.70 -1.25
C TYR A 81 -9.89 2.78 -2.32
N PRO A 82 -10.09 4.06 -1.97
CA PRO A 82 -10.80 4.51 -0.76
C PRO A 82 -12.29 4.12 -0.85
N THR A 83 -12.82 3.55 0.23
CA THR A 83 -14.12 2.86 0.18
C THR A 83 -15.29 3.80 -0.15
N TYR A 84 -15.26 5.01 0.40
CA TYR A 84 -16.21 6.10 0.17
C TYR A 84 -16.14 6.77 -1.22
N HIS A 85 -15.48 6.12 -2.17
CA HIS A 85 -15.44 6.55 -3.57
C HIS A 85 -15.60 5.35 -4.48
N THR A 86 -14.91 4.25 -4.15
CA THR A 86 -14.91 3.08 -5.01
C THR A 86 -16.22 2.30 -4.94
N LEU A 87 -16.87 2.27 -3.77
CA LEU A 87 -18.10 1.48 -3.57
C LEU A 87 -19.38 2.31 -3.67
N ASP A 88 -19.32 3.62 -3.91
CA ASP A 88 -20.48 4.51 -4.06
C ASP A 88 -21.42 4.09 -5.20
N ASN A 89 -20.88 3.42 -6.22
CA ASN A 89 -21.65 2.98 -7.38
C ASN A 89 -22.40 1.66 -7.15
N VAL A 90 -22.18 1.00 -6.02
CA VAL A 90 -22.94 -0.19 -5.64
C VAL A 90 -24.38 0.23 -5.33
N LYS A 91 -25.34 -0.43 -5.96
CA LYS A 91 -26.77 -0.17 -5.76
C LYS A 91 -27.38 -1.25 -4.89
N ASP A 92 -28.46 -0.94 -4.17
CA ASP A 92 -29.20 -1.91 -3.36
C ASP A 92 -29.75 -3.10 -4.18
N SER A 93 -29.92 -2.93 -5.49
CA SER A 93 -30.36 -3.97 -6.42
C SER A 93 -29.24 -4.89 -6.92
N ASP A 94 -27.97 -4.55 -6.66
CA ASP A 94 -26.84 -5.30 -7.20
C ASP A 94 -26.66 -6.65 -6.49
N ARG A 95 -26.01 -7.57 -7.20
CA ARG A 95 -25.52 -8.83 -6.60
C ARG A 95 -24.01 -8.77 -6.55
N ILE A 96 -23.48 -8.69 -5.33
CA ILE A 96 -22.05 -8.55 -5.12
C ILE A 96 -21.44 -9.86 -4.61
N VAL A 97 -20.17 -10.08 -4.95
CA VAL A 97 -19.32 -11.11 -4.35
C VAL A 97 -18.04 -10.42 -3.89
N ILE A 98 -17.68 -10.65 -2.62
CA ILE A 98 -16.41 -10.22 -2.06
C ILE A 98 -15.44 -11.40 -2.13
N ILE A 99 -14.33 -11.22 -2.85
CA ILE A 99 -13.30 -12.25 -3.04
C ILE A 99 -12.19 -12.03 -2.00
N GLY A 100 -11.90 -13.07 -1.22
CA GLY A 100 -10.99 -13.02 -0.08
C GLY A 100 -11.70 -12.80 1.25
N THR A 101 -10.98 -13.08 2.33
CA THR A 101 -11.42 -12.89 3.73
C THR A 101 -10.43 -12.05 4.53
N GLY A 102 -9.55 -11.29 3.87
CA GLY A 102 -8.58 -10.41 4.53
C GLY A 102 -9.21 -9.15 5.12
N LEU A 103 -8.38 -8.26 5.68
CA LEU A 103 -8.85 -6.98 6.26
C LEU A 103 -9.59 -6.11 5.23
N ALA A 104 -9.10 -6.02 3.99
CA ALA A 104 -9.76 -5.28 2.93
C ALA A 104 -11.17 -5.83 2.61
N SER A 105 -11.33 -7.16 2.64
CA SER A 105 -12.63 -7.81 2.46
C SER A 105 -13.59 -7.45 3.60
N LEU A 106 -13.10 -7.41 4.84
CA LEU A 106 -13.89 -7.00 6.01
C LEU A 106 -14.31 -5.53 5.93
N ASP A 107 -13.44 -4.64 5.44
CA ASP A 107 -13.80 -3.24 5.24
C ASP A 107 -14.90 -3.08 4.17
N ALA A 108 -14.84 -3.84 3.08
CA ALA A 108 -15.92 -3.89 2.09
C ALA A 108 -17.23 -4.42 2.69
N VAL A 109 -17.19 -5.49 3.49
CA VAL A 109 -18.37 -6.01 4.21
C VAL A 109 -18.97 -4.93 5.12
N ARG A 110 -18.13 -4.24 5.90
CA ARG A 110 -18.58 -3.18 6.82
C ARG A 110 -19.22 -2.02 6.07
N TYR A 111 -18.64 -1.63 4.94
CA TYR A 111 -19.19 -0.57 4.10
C TYR A 111 -20.57 -0.96 3.55
N VAL A 112 -20.69 -2.14 2.94
CA VAL A 112 -21.94 -2.62 2.36
C VAL A 112 -23.01 -2.78 3.44
N ALA A 113 -22.67 -3.37 4.59
CA ALA A 113 -23.62 -3.53 5.69
C ALA A 113 -24.13 -2.18 6.24
N ALA A 114 -23.31 -1.13 6.18
CA ALA A 114 -23.68 0.21 6.66
C ALA A 114 -24.49 1.03 5.65
N HIS A 115 -24.22 0.90 4.35
CA HIS A 115 -24.82 1.73 3.30
C HIS A 115 -25.90 1.01 2.48
N HIS A 116 -25.87 -0.32 2.45
CA HIS A 116 -26.77 -1.19 1.69
C HIS A 116 -27.29 -2.34 2.58
N PRO A 117 -28.03 -2.05 3.67
CA PRO A 117 -28.35 -3.03 4.72
C PRO A 117 -29.21 -4.21 4.24
N SER A 118 -29.94 -4.03 3.13
CA SER A 118 -30.78 -5.08 2.54
C SER A 118 -30.05 -5.91 1.48
N LEU A 119 -28.82 -5.53 1.10
CA LEU A 119 -28.08 -6.19 0.03
C LEU A 119 -27.41 -7.45 0.58
N PRO A 120 -27.71 -8.65 0.04
CA PRO A 120 -27.13 -9.88 0.53
C PRO A 120 -25.64 -9.96 0.18
N ILE A 121 -24.80 -10.16 1.19
CA ILE A 121 -23.35 -10.24 1.04
C ILE A 121 -22.94 -11.70 0.82
N THR A 122 -22.36 -11.98 -0.35
CA THR A 122 -21.70 -13.27 -0.63
C THR A 122 -20.19 -13.09 -0.55
N MET A 123 -19.52 -13.96 0.22
CA MET A 123 -18.06 -13.97 0.32
C MET A 123 -17.51 -15.31 -0.17
N THR A 124 -16.36 -15.27 -0.84
CA THR A 124 -15.63 -16.47 -1.23
C THR A 124 -14.15 -16.31 -0.97
N SER A 125 -13.47 -17.35 -0.51
CA SER A 125 -12.01 -17.34 -0.35
C SER A 125 -11.48 -18.75 -0.34
N ARG A 126 -10.17 -18.89 -0.57
CA ARG A 126 -9.47 -20.18 -0.53
C ARG A 126 -9.52 -20.86 0.84
N SER A 127 -9.44 -20.09 1.93
CA SER A 127 -9.37 -20.64 3.30
C SER A 127 -10.71 -20.65 4.02
N ALA A 128 -11.70 -19.88 3.57
CA ALA A 128 -12.95 -19.61 4.29
C ALA A 128 -12.76 -19.09 5.72
N ALA A 129 -11.55 -18.63 6.07
CA ALA A 129 -11.19 -18.20 7.42
C ALA A 129 -11.23 -16.67 7.49
N LEU A 130 -12.02 -16.13 8.41
CA LEU A 130 -12.00 -14.71 8.74
C LEU A 130 -10.93 -14.46 9.82
N PRO A 131 -10.14 -13.37 9.70
CA PRO A 131 -9.16 -13.03 10.70
C PRO A 131 -9.87 -12.70 12.01
N SER A 132 -9.46 -13.37 13.09
CA SER A 132 -9.84 -12.97 14.44
C SER A 132 -9.04 -11.74 14.84
N VAL A 133 -9.56 -10.56 14.53
CA VAL A 133 -8.94 -9.31 14.96
C VAL A 133 -9.47 -8.94 16.35
N ARG A 134 -9.00 -9.67 17.36
CA ARG A 134 -9.01 -9.17 18.75
C ARG A 134 -7.60 -9.27 19.29
N GLY A 135 -6.75 -8.35 18.85
CA GLY A 135 -5.52 -8.09 19.57
C GLY A 135 -5.87 -7.83 21.03
N LYS A 136 -5.12 -8.43 21.96
CA LYS A 136 -5.29 -8.19 23.39
C LYS A 136 -4.83 -6.74 23.64
N MET A 137 -5.78 -5.81 23.74
CA MET A 137 -5.50 -4.40 24.02
C MET A 137 -4.66 -4.31 25.29
N THR A 138 -3.38 -3.99 25.13
CA THR A 138 -2.47 -3.79 26.25
C THR A 138 -2.72 -2.39 26.79
N LYS A 139 -2.85 -2.23 28.10
CA LYS A 139 -2.89 -0.89 28.69
C LYS A 139 -1.53 -0.24 28.47
N ILE A 140 -1.49 0.82 27.68
CA ILE A 140 -0.28 1.62 27.46
C ILE A 140 -0.28 2.73 28.51
N GLN A 141 0.80 2.83 29.29
CA GLN A 141 1.11 4.02 30.08
C GLN A 141 2.21 4.78 29.34
N PHE A 142 1.94 6.04 29.00
CA PHE A 142 2.96 6.93 28.44
C PHE A 142 3.83 7.46 29.57
N THR A 143 5.15 7.22 29.50
CA THR A 143 6.12 7.64 30.51
C THR A 143 6.72 9.02 30.24
N HIS A 144 6.50 9.59 29.06
CA HIS A 144 7.16 10.82 28.59
C HIS A 144 6.22 11.74 27.77
N LEU A 145 4.95 11.86 28.20
CA LEU A 145 4.06 12.91 27.69
C LEU A 145 4.32 14.23 28.44
#